data_AF-A0A968XSE0-F1
#
_entry.id   AF-A0A968XSE0-F1
#
_cell.length_a   1.000
_cell.length_b   1.000
_cell.length_c   1.000
_cell.angle_alpha   90.00
_cell.angle_beta   90.00
_cell.angle_gamma   90.00
#
_symmetry.space_group_name_H-M   'P 1'
#
loop_
_entity.id
_entity.type
_entity.pdbx_description
1 polymer ?
#
loop_
_entity_poly.entity_id
_entity_poly.type
_entity_poly.pdbx_seq_one_letter_code
_entity_poly.pdbx_strand_id
1 'polypeptide(L)'
;MRLWLTTIPFGLYAGWTTCATFVNIAEVAPGYGFARFGLGIPAYGVLSIMLATVIGGSVLVLTRGTLAYAGTILWALAAIAVAATTRGHDTVIVAGAVCAMAAVVTITVLVRAFGRPGTAKV
;
A
#
# COMPACT_ATOMS: atom_id res chain seq x y z
N MET A 1 -7.39 0.71 27.38
CA MET A 1 -6.42 1.77 27.00
C MET A 1 -5.07 1.24 26.49
N ARG A 2 -4.43 0.23 27.11
CA ARG A 2 -3.08 -0.23 26.72
C ARG A 2 -2.89 -0.73 25.27
N LEU A 3 -3.89 -1.36 24.65
CA LEU A 3 -3.79 -1.91 23.29
C LEU A 3 -3.75 -0.83 22.19
N TRP A 4 -4.33 0.35 22.43
CA TRP A 4 -4.34 1.46 21.45
C TRP A 4 -2.96 2.09 21.27
N LEU A 5 -2.21 2.23 22.36
CA LEU A 5 -0.86 2.81 22.35
C LEU A 5 0.16 1.94 21.62
N THR A 6 -0.11 0.65 21.41
CA THR A 6 0.77 -0.24 20.64
C THR A 6 0.26 -0.41 19.21
N THR A 7 -1.02 -0.72 19.02
CA THR A 7 -1.57 -1.00 17.68
C THR A 7 -1.42 0.16 16.70
N ILE A 8 -1.53 1.42 17.15
CA ILE A 8 -1.37 2.59 16.29
C ILE A 8 0.07 2.75 15.80
N PRO A 9 1.11 2.92 16.66
CA PRO A 9 2.47 3.13 16.19
C PRO A 9 3.03 1.92 15.43
N PHE A 10 2.74 0.70 15.88
CA PHE A 10 3.18 -0.50 15.16
C PHE A 10 2.48 -0.64 13.81
N GLY A 11 1.18 -0.34 13.72
CA GLY A 11 0.44 -0.33 12.45
C GLY A 11 0.98 0.73 11.48
N LEU A 12 1.28 1.93 11.99
CA LEU A 12 1.86 3.02 11.22
C LEU A 12 3.22 2.60 10.64
N TYR A 13 4.11 2.09 11.50
CA TYR A 13 5.44 1.65 11.13
C TYR A 13 5.41 0.50 10.13
N ALA A 14 4.60 -0.54 10.39
CA ALA A 14 4.49 -1.69 9.51
C ALA A 14 3.95 -1.31 8.12
N GLY A 15 2.95 -0.43 8.05
CA GLY A 15 2.38 -0.02 6.76
C GLY A 15 3.35 0.82 5.94
N TRP A 16 4.04 1.79 6.59
CA TRP A 16 5.05 2.59 5.92
C TRP A 16 6.23 1.76 5.41
N THR A 17 6.77 0.88 6.26
CA THR A 17 7.91 0.02 5.89
C THR A 17 7.55 -0.92 4.73
N THR A 18 6.33 -1.47 4.70
CA THR A 18 5.84 -2.30 3.59
C THR A 18 5.96 -1.54 2.26
N CYS A 19 5.42 -0.33 2.17
CA CYS A 19 5.49 0.46 0.93
C CYS A 19 6.92 0.91 0.60
N ALA A 20 7.68 1.34 1.61
CA ALA A 20 9.06 1.80 1.43
C ALA A 20 9.97 0.71 0.85
N THR A 21 9.78 -0.56 1.22
CA THR A 21 10.53 -1.68 0.65
C THR A 21 10.36 -1.74 -0.87
N PHE A 22 9.13 -1.68 -1.38
CA PHE A 22 8.89 -1.74 -2.83
C PHE A 22 9.40 -0.50 -3.56
N VAL A 23 9.21 0.69 -3.00
CA VAL A 23 9.72 1.93 -3.60
C VAL A 23 11.26 1.91 -3.66
N ASN A 24 11.92 1.50 -2.59
CA ASN A 24 13.38 1.43 -2.55
C ASN A 24 13.91 0.39 -3.54
N ILE A 25 13.29 -0.79 -3.64
CA ILE A 25 13.66 -1.80 -4.65
C ILE A 25 13.45 -1.24 -6.07
N ALA A 26 12.36 -0.51 -6.30
CA ALA A 26 12.03 0.06 -7.60
C ALA A 26 13.07 1.09 -8.06
N GLU A 27 13.56 1.92 -7.15
CA GLU A 27 14.48 3.04 -7.42
C GLU A 27 15.95 2.61 -7.39
N VAL A 28 16.33 1.77 -6.42
CA VAL A 28 17.75 1.45 -6.13
C VAL A 28 18.26 0.31 -7.00
N ALA A 29 17.48 -0.74 -7.23
CA ALA A 29 17.94 -1.91 -7.97
C ALA A 29 18.46 -1.57 -9.39
N PRO A 30 17.79 -0.69 -10.18
CA PRO A 30 18.32 -0.26 -11.48
C PRO A 30 19.68 0.43 -11.41
N GLY A 31 19.99 1.13 -10.31
CA GLY A 31 21.29 1.77 -10.08
C GLY A 31 22.45 0.77 -9.91
N TYR A 32 22.15 -0.48 -9.55
CA TYR A 32 23.12 -1.57 -9.44
C TYR A 32 23.15 -2.49 -10.68
N GLY A 33 22.55 -2.07 -11.79
CA GLY A 33 22.54 -2.83 -13.04
C GLY A 33 21.41 -3.86 -13.15
N PHE A 34 20.45 -3.87 -12.23
CA PHE A 34 19.27 -4.71 -12.38
C PHE A 34 18.39 -4.22 -13.54
N ALA A 35 18.18 -5.09 -14.52
CA ALA A 35 17.48 -4.75 -15.77
C ALA A 35 15.94 -4.67 -15.64
N ARG A 36 15.37 -4.60 -14.42
CA ARG A 36 13.90 -4.51 -14.20
C ARG A 36 13.12 -5.67 -14.84
N PHE A 37 13.70 -6.87 -14.88
CA PHE A 37 13.17 -8.01 -15.64
C PHE A 37 12.96 -7.73 -17.15
N GLY A 38 13.69 -6.78 -17.73
CA GLY A 38 13.51 -6.30 -19.11
C GLY A 38 12.36 -5.30 -19.27
N LEU A 39 11.69 -4.90 -18.19
CA LEU A 39 10.57 -3.96 -18.21
C LEU A 39 11.06 -2.51 -18.29
N GLY A 40 10.27 -1.67 -18.97
CA GLY A 40 10.43 -0.21 -18.93
C GLY A 40 10.12 0.36 -17.54
N ILE A 41 10.55 1.60 -17.30
CA ILE A 41 10.30 2.33 -16.03
C ILE A 41 8.80 2.32 -15.64
N PRO A 42 7.85 2.62 -16.55
CA PRO A 42 6.44 2.66 -16.18
C PRO A 42 5.91 1.28 -15.77
N ALA A 43 6.23 0.25 -16.54
CA ALA A 43 5.77 -1.12 -16.28
C ALA A 43 6.33 -1.66 -14.96
N TYR A 44 7.60 -1.41 -14.67
CA TYR A 44 8.22 -1.83 -13.41
C TYR A 44 7.68 -1.05 -12.19
N GLY A 45 7.38 0.24 -12.36
CA GLY A 45 6.70 1.04 -11.34
C GLY A 45 5.32 0.51 -11.00
N VAL A 46 4.50 0.21 -12.02
CA VAL A 46 3.18 -0.40 -11.85
C VAL A 46 3.27 -1.77 -11.17
N LEU A 47 4.22 -2.61 -11.59
CA LEU A 47 4.49 -3.90 -10.94
C LEU A 47 4.80 -3.73 -9.44
N SER A 48 5.65 -2.76 -9.11
CA SER A 48 6.03 -2.47 -7.72
C SER A 48 4.83 -2.01 -6.88
N ILE A 49 3.97 -1.14 -7.44
CA ILE A 49 2.72 -0.73 -6.81
C ILE A 49 1.77 -1.92 -6.62
N MET A 50 1.65 -2.79 -7.62
CA MET A 50 0.81 -3.98 -7.55
C MET A 50 1.28 -4.91 -6.42
N LEU A 51 2.58 -5.20 -6.34
CA LEU A 51 3.16 -6.05 -5.28
C LEU A 51 2.95 -5.43 -3.89
N ALA A 52 3.18 -4.12 -3.74
CA ALA A 52 2.91 -3.40 -2.50
C ALA A 52 1.43 -3.49 -2.10
N THR A 53 0.51 -3.39 -3.06
CA THR A 53 -0.94 -3.47 -2.83
C THR A 53 -1.37 -4.87 -2.41
N VAL A 54 -0.84 -5.91 -3.07
CA VAL A 54 -1.16 -7.31 -2.73
C VAL A 54 -0.67 -7.66 -1.34
N ILE A 55 0.58 -7.32 -1.01
CA ILE A 55 1.16 -7.63 0.30
C ILE A 55 0.50 -6.78 1.39
N GLY A 56 0.36 -5.47 1.15
CA GLY A 56 -0.34 -4.57 2.08
C GLY A 56 -1.79 -4.98 2.31
N GLY A 57 -2.53 -5.32 1.26
CA GLY A 57 -3.89 -5.84 1.35
C GLY A 57 -3.97 -7.15 2.15
N SER A 58 -3.02 -8.07 1.94
CA SER A 58 -2.95 -9.32 2.69
C SER A 58 -2.72 -9.08 4.19
N VAL A 59 -1.77 -8.22 4.55
CA VAL A 59 -1.52 -7.85 5.95
C VAL A 59 -2.74 -7.14 6.55
N LEU A 60 -3.43 -6.32 5.77
CA LEU A 60 -4.64 -5.65 6.21
C LEU A 60 -5.77 -6.64 6.54
N VAL A 61 -5.94 -7.69 5.73
CA VAL A 61 -6.87 -8.80 6.03
C VAL A 61 -6.47 -9.52 7.32
N LEU A 62 -5.19 -9.88 7.46
CA LEU A 62 -4.67 -10.58 8.65
C LEU A 62 -4.81 -9.74 9.93
N THR A 63 -4.66 -8.42 9.83
CA THR A 63 -4.80 -7.47 10.94
C THR A 63 -6.23 -6.96 11.14
N ARG A 64 -7.23 -7.59 10.52
CA ARG A 64 -8.66 -7.26 10.63
C ARG A 64 -8.97 -5.79 10.30
N GLY A 65 -8.30 -5.24 9.30
CA GLY A 65 -8.56 -3.89 8.80
C GLY A 65 -8.05 -2.79 9.73
N THR A 66 -6.85 -2.94 10.30
CA THR A 66 -6.24 -1.94 11.19
C THR A 66 -6.10 -0.59 10.48
N LEU A 67 -6.81 0.43 10.95
CA LEU A 67 -6.90 1.73 10.27
C LEU A 67 -5.56 2.48 10.20
N ALA A 68 -4.72 2.35 11.23
CA ALA A 68 -3.38 2.96 11.22
C ALA A 68 -2.49 2.38 10.11
N TYR A 69 -2.62 1.08 9.82
CA TYR A 69 -1.91 0.39 8.75
C TYR A 69 -2.48 0.74 7.36
N ALA A 70 -3.82 0.74 7.23
CA ALA A 70 -4.46 1.16 5.98
C ALA A 70 -4.12 2.62 5.63
N GLY A 71 -4.18 3.52 6.61
CA GLY A 71 -3.89 4.94 6.41
C GLY A 71 -2.47 5.20 5.93
N THR A 72 -1.48 4.45 6.42
CA THR A 72 -0.09 4.60 5.95
C THR A 72 0.13 4.05 4.57
N ILE A 73 -0.52 2.95 4.19
CA ILE A 73 -0.47 2.47 2.80
C ILE A 73 -1.07 3.53 1.87
N LEU A 74 -2.22 4.10 2.20
CA LEU A 74 -2.84 5.15 1.39
C LEU A 74 -1.94 6.39 1.29
N TRP A 75 -1.32 6.79 2.38
CA TRP A 75 -0.37 7.90 2.38
C TRP A 75 0.87 7.62 1.52
N ALA A 76 1.42 6.42 1.59
CA ALA A 76 2.56 6.03 0.76
C ALA A 76 2.18 5.97 -0.73
N LEU A 77 1.01 5.43 -1.09
CA LEU A 77 0.51 5.43 -2.46
C LEU A 77 0.29 6.86 -2.99
N ALA A 78 -0.22 7.77 -2.15
CA ALA A 78 -0.33 9.18 -2.49
C ALA A 78 1.06 9.82 -2.73
N ALA A 79 2.05 9.51 -1.89
CA ALA A 79 3.42 9.97 -2.09
C ALA A 79 4.02 9.46 -3.41
N ILE A 80 3.75 8.20 -3.79
CA ILE A 80 4.15 7.64 -5.09
C ILE A 80 3.48 8.40 -6.25
N ALA A 81 2.18 8.68 -6.15
CA ALA A 81 1.47 9.43 -7.18
C ALA A 81 2.03 10.85 -7.36
N VAL A 82 2.33 11.55 -6.26
CA VAL A 82 2.96 12.87 -6.27
C VAL A 82 4.39 12.82 -6.82
N ALA A 83 5.16 11.80 -6.45
CA ALA A 83 6.51 11.60 -7.00
C ALA A 83 6.48 11.34 -8.51
N ALA A 84 5.50 10.57 -8.99
CA ALA A 84 5.33 10.30 -10.41
C ALA A 84 5.00 11.58 -11.21
N THR A 85 4.09 12.43 -10.71
CA THR A 85 3.73 13.69 -11.39
C THR A 85 4.88 14.69 -11.39
N THR A 86 5.59 14.85 -10.28
CA THR A 86 6.69 15.83 -10.15
C THR A 86 7.90 15.50 -11.01
N ARG A 87 8.16 14.22 -11.27
CA ARG A 87 9.29 13.76 -12.09
C ARG A 87 8.96 13.60 -13.58
N GLY A 88 7.74 13.97 -14.00
CA GLY A 88 7.29 13.81 -15.38
C GLY A 88 7.13 12.34 -15.80
N HIS A 89 6.91 11.43 -14.84
CA HIS A 89 6.67 10.02 -15.15
C HIS A 89 5.28 9.81 -15.75
N ASP A 90 5.14 8.67 -16.39
CA ASP A 90 3.97 8.27 -17.17
C ASP A 90 2.66 8.31 -16.36
N THR A 91 1.58 8.77 -17.00
CA THR A 91 0.23 8.84 -16.42
C THR A 91 -0.23 7.48 -15.88
N VAL A 92 0.32 6.40 -16.44
CA VAL A 92 0.08 5.02 -16.02
C VAL A 92 0.47 4.76 -14.55
N ILE A 93 1.58 5.34 -14.06
CA ILE A 93 2.01 5.14 -12.66
C ILE A 93 1.02 5.82 -11.70
N VAL A 94 0.58 7.02 -12.04
CA VAL A 94 -0.42 7.77 -11.26
C VAL A 94 -1.74 7.01 -11.22
N ALA A 95 -2.22 6.54 -12.38
CA ALA A 95 -3.43 5.72 -12.47
C ALA A 95 -3.30 4.44 -11.64
N GLY A 96 -2.15 3.76 -11.72
CA GLY A 96 -1.84 2.57 -10.90
C GLY A 96 -1.90 2.85 -9.40
N ALA A 97 -1.33 3.97 -8.94
CA ALA A 97 -1.40 4.38 -7.54
C ALA A 97 -2.84 4.68 -7.09
N VAL A 98 -3.64 5.33 -7.93
CA VAL A 98 -5.07 5.61 -7.64
C VAL A 98 -5.89 4.32 -7.57
N CYS A 99 -5.71 3.40 -8.51
CA CYS A 99 -6.36 2.09 -8.47
C CYS A 99 -5.96 1.30 -7.23
N ALA A 100 -4.68 1.33 -6.85
CA ALA A 100 -4.20 0.71 -5.62
C ALA A 100 -4.83 1.32 -4.37
N MET A 101 -4.98 2.65 -4.30
CA MET A 101 -5.67 3.32 -3.18
C MET A 101 -7.12 2.86 -3.08
N ALA A 102 -7.84 2.82 -4.21
CA ALA A 102 -9.21 2.33 -4.24
C ALA A 102 -9.30 0.87 -3.74
N ALA A 103 -8.40 0.00 -4.19
CA ALA A 103 -8.34 -1.38 -3.74
C ALA A 103 -8.10 -1.50 -2.22
N VAL A 104 -7.17 -0.72 -1.66
CA VAL A 104 -6.88 -0.71 -0.21
C VAL A 104 -8.10 -0.22 0.58
N VAL A 105 -8.80 0.82 0.12
CA VAL A 105 -10.05 1.28 0.74
C VAL A 105 -11.11 0.18 0.70
N THR A 106 -11.34 -0.44 -0.45
CA THR A 106 -12.32 -1.52 -0.61
C THR A 106 -11.99 -2.69 0.31
N ILE A 107 -10.74 -3.16 0.35
CA ILE A 107 -10.30 -4.24 1.24
C ILE A 107 -10.54 -3.85 2.70
N THR A 108 -10.18 -2.63 3.11
CA THR A 108 -10.40 -2.13 4.47
C THR A 108 -11.88 -2.19 4.85
N VAL A 109 -12.76 -1.70 3.96
CA VAL A 109 -14.21 -1.67 4.20
C VAL A 109 -14.76 -3.09 4.30
N LEU A 110 -14.43 -3.98 3.36
CA LEU A 110 -14.92 -5.35 3.35
C LEU A 110 -14.50 -6.11 4.60
N VAL A 111 -13.21 -6.06 4.95
CA VAL A 111 -12.68 -6.75 6.15
C VAL A 111 -13.38 -6.27 7.43
N ARG A 112 -13.67 -4.97 7.53
CA ARG A 112 -14.35 -4.41 8.71
C ARG A 112 -15.86 -4.62 8.71
N ALA A 113 -16.50 -4.71 7.54
CA ALA A 113 -17.92 -5.00 7.41
C ALA A 113 -18.22 -6.46 7.78
N PHE A 114 -17.46 -7.41 7.20
CA PHE A 114 -17.61 -8.84 7.48
C PHE A 114 -17.04 -9.26 8.85
N GLY A 115 -16.16 -8.46 9.45
CA GLY A 115 -15.58 -8.71 10.78
C GLY A 115 -16.47 -8.31 11.97
N ARG A 116 -17.64 -7.67 11.74
CA ARG A 116 -18.61 -7.35 12.78
C ARG A 116 -19.62 -8.50 12.91
N PRO A 117 -19.53 -9.39 13.92
CA PRO A 117 -20.63 -10.30 14.20
C PRO A 117 -21.87 -9.46 14.49
N GLY A 118 -22.94 -9.74 13.74
CA GLY A 118 -24.19 -9.00 13.83
C GLY A 118 -24.60 -8.86 15.28
N THR A 119 -24.92 -7.63 15.68
CA THR A 119 -25.67 -7.35 16.90
C THR A 119 -26.99 -8.12 16.82
N ALA A 120 -26.99 -9.34 17.34
CA ALA A 120 -28.20 -10.08 17.65
C ALA A 120 -28.94 -9.24 18.68
N LYS A 121 -29.97 -8.55 18.21
CA LYS A 121 -31.01 -8.00 19.08
C LYS A 121 -31.68 -9.22 19.71
N VAL A 122 -31.48 -9.41 21.01
CA VAL A 122 -32.34 -10.23 21.88
C VAL A 122 -32.95 -9.28 22.89
#